data_AF-W1Y714-F1
#
_entry.id   AF-W1Y714-F1
#
_cell.length_a   1.000
_cell.length_b   1.000
_cell.length_c   1.000
_cell.angle_alpha   90.00
_cell.angle_beta   90.00
_cell.angle_gamma   90.00
#
_symmetry.space_group_name_H-M   'P 1'
#
loop_
_entity.id
_entity.type
_entity.pdbx_description
1 polymer ?
#
loop_
_entity_poly.entity_id
_entity_poly.type
_entity_poly.pdbx_seq_one_letter_code
_entity_poly.pdbx_strand_id
1 'polypeptide(L)' 'TLLGQNVNSYGLDFKDGTDFGTLVDALDGIPGIERIRYMTSHPQDMTKSMIDALGRSSNIVTHLHLPIQSGS' A
#
# COMPACT_ATOMS: atom_id res chain seq x y z
N THR A 1 8.60 4.43 6.85
CA THR A 1 8.74 3.86 5.49
C THR A 1 8.46 2.38 5.58
N LEU A 2 7.46 1.87 4.85
CA LEU A 2 7.15 0.46 4.76
C LEU A 2 8.01 -0.16 3.65
N LEU A 3 8.78 -1.19 3.98
CA LEU A 3 9.65 -1.91 3.05
C LEU A 3 9.21 -3.38 3.03
N GLY A 4 8.81 -3.86 1.85
CA GLY A 4 8.48 -5.26 1.60
C GLY A 4 8.80 -5.62 0.15
N GLN A 5 9.23 -6.85 -0.12
CA GLN A 5 9.53 -7.32 -1.48
C GLN A 5 8.29 -7.26 -2.40
N ASN A 6 7.12 -7.50 -1.81
CA ASN A 6 5.82 -7.23 -2.40
C ASN A 6 4.86 -6.76 -1.29
N VAL A 7 4.67 -5.45 -1.15
CA VAL A 7 3.71 -4.88 -0.20
C VAL A 7 2.27 -5.30 -0.49
N ASN A 8 1.95 -5.68 -1.74
CA ASN A 8 0.62 -6.13 -2.12
C ASN A 8 0.33 -7.58 -1.65
N SER A 9 1.34 -8.32 -1.20
CA SER A 9 1.13 -9.64 -0.57
C SER A 9 0.74 -9.53 0.92
N TYR A 10 0.73 -8.33 1.49
CA TYR A 10 0.34 -8.13 2.89
C TYR A 10 -1.10 -8.61 3.13
N GLY A 11 -1.27 -9.51 4.11
CA GLY A 11 -2.56 -10.03 4.55
C GLY A 11 -3.09 -11.24 3.79
N LEU A 12 -2.42 -11.69 2.72
CA LEU A 12 -2.75 -12.96 2.03
C LEU A 12 -2.57 -14.19 2.94
N ASP A 13 -1.70 -14.09 3.95
CA ASP A 13 -1.42 -15.11 4.95
C ASP A 13 -2.39 -15.09 6.14
N PHE A 14 -3.10 -13.98 6.38
CA PHE A 14 -4.05 -13.85 7.48
C PHE A 14 -5.39 -14.53 7.22
N LYS A 15 -5.78 -14.73 5.95
CA LYS A 15 -7.03 -15.39 5.52
C LYS A 15 -8.30 -14.82 6.16
N ASP A 16 -8.26 -13.58 6.64
CA ASP A 16 -9.35 -12.87 7.32
C ASP A 16 -9.88 -11.69 6.49
N GLY A 17 -9.33 -11.48 5.29
CA GLY A 17 -9.67 -10.37 4.40
C GLY A 17 -8.86 -9.10 4.65
N THR A 18 -7.90 -9.11 5.58
CA THR A 18 -6.94 -8.03 5.75
C THR A 18 -6.10 -7.88 4.49
N ASP A 19 -5.97 -6.67 4.00
CA ASP A 19 -5.15 -6.31 2.84
C ASP A 19 -4.24 -5.12 3.16
N PHE A 20 -3.41 -4.72 2.18
CA PHE A 20 -2.56 -3.55 2.33
C PHE A 20 -3.37 -2.27 2.60
N GLY A 21 -4.57 -2.12 2.02
CA GLY A 21 -5.46 -0.98 2.29
C GLY A 21 -5.87 -0.90 3.77
N THR A 22 -6.11 -2.05 4.38
CA THR A 22 -6.43 -2.17 5.82
C THR A 22 -5.26 -1.71 6.69
N LEU A 23 -4.02 -2.04 6.30
CA LEU A 23 -2.82 -1.55 6.98
C LEU A 23 -2.68 -0.03 6.85
N VAL A 24 -2.95 0.51 5.66
CA VAL A 24 -2.93 1.96 5.42
C VAL A 24 -3.91 2.68 6.34
N ASP A 25 -5.16 2.22 6.39
CA ASP A 25 -6.20 2.83 7.23
C ASP A 25 -5.83 2.75 8.73
N ALA A 26 -5.24 1.64 9.18
CA ALA A 26 -4.77 1.49 10.55
C ALA A 26 -3.60 2.44 10.90
N LEU A 27 -2.66 2.64 9.97
CA LEU A 27 -1.53 3.55 10.17
C LEU A 27 -1.93 5.02 10.13
N ASP A 28 -2.95 5.38 9.33
CA ASP A 28 -3.47 6.75 9.26
C ASP A 28 -4.05 7.22 10.61
N GLY A 29 -4.53 6.29 11.43
CA GLY A 29 -5.07 6.56 12.77
C GLY A 29 -4.04 6.74 13.87
N ILE A 30 -2.74 6.58 13.61
CA ILE A 30 -1.69 6.66 14.64
C ILE A 30 -1.21 8.11 14.81
N PRO A 31 -1.42 8.74 15.98
CA PRO A 31 -0.93 10.09 16.24
C PRO A 31 0.58 10.16 16.12
N GLY A 32 1.09 11.17 15.39
CA GLY A 32 2.52 11.40 15.20
C GLY A 32 3.12 10.71 13.96
N ILE A 33 2.35 9.92 13.21
CA ILE A 33 2.76 9.48 11.87
C ILE A 33 2.33 10.56 10.86
N GLU A 34 3.27 11.42 10.49
CA GLU A 34 3.01 12.49 9.51
C GLU A 34 3.19 12.03 8.05
N ARG A 35 3.94 10.94 7.83
CA ARG A 35 4.31 10.53 6.47
C ARG A 35 4.61 9.03 6.34
N ILE A 36 3.84 8.37 5.50
CA ILE A 36 3.98 6.95 5.15
C ILE A 36 4.44 6.84 3.70
N ARG A 37 5.62 6.25 3.50
CA ARG A 37 6.16 5.89 2.18
C ARG A 37 6.09 4.38 2.00
N TYR A 38 5.62 3.93 0.84
CA TYR A 38 5.64 2.53 0.43
C TYR A 38 6.27 2.40 -0.96
N MET A 39 6.77 1.21 -1.29
CA MET A 39 7.28 0.87 -2.61
C MET A 39 6.67 -0.48 -3.01
N THR A 40 6.08 -0.56 -4.20
CA THR A 40 5.55 -1.82 -4.77
C THR A 40 6.26 -2.16 -6.06
N SER A 41 6.44 -3.45 -6.35
CA SER A 41 7.05 -3.94 -7.58
C SER A 41 6.00 -4.35 -8.63
N HIS A 42 4.72 -4.52 -8.24
CA HIS A 42 3.67 -5.11 -9.06
C HIS A 42 2.39 -4.25 -9.06
N PRO A 43 2.24 -3.30 -10.01
CA PRO A 43 1.03 -2.49 -10.12
C PRO A 43 -0.23 -3.30 -10.47
N GLN A 44 -0.07 -4.48 -11.08
CA GLN A 44 -1.19 -5.36 -11.44
C GLN A 44 -1.93 -5.89 -10.20
N ASP A 45 -1.26 -5.96 -9.05
CA ASP A 45 -1.84 -6.45 -7.81
C ASP A 45 -2.57 -5.34 -7.03
N MET A 46 -2.68 -4.11 -7.58
CA MET A 46 -3.43 -3.03 -6.95
C MET A 46 -4.94 -3.24 -7.13
N THR A 47 -5.62 -3.51 -6.02
CA THR A 47 -7.08 -3.61 -5.98
C THR A 47 -7.71 -2.22 -5.87
N LYS A 48 -9.00 -2.13 -6.24
CA LYS A 48 -9.75 -0.88 -6.08
C LYS A 48 -9.91 -0.46 -4.62
N SER A 49 -10.08 -1.42 -3.70
CA SER A 49 -10.14 -1.14 -2.25
C SER A 49 -8.85 -0.47 -1.76
N MET A 50 -7.70 -0.97 -2.21
CA MET A 50 -6.39 -0.41 -1.89
C MET A 50 -6.24 1.01 -2.47
N ILE A 51 -6.64 1.24 -3.72
CA ILE A 51 -6.61 2.59 -4.33
C ILE A 51 -7.48 3.56 -3.55
N ASP A 52 -8.69 3.15 -3.16
CA ASP A 52 -9.61 3.98 -2.40
C ASP A 52 -9.06 4.29 -0.99
N ALA A 53 -8.43 3.32 -0.32
CA ALA A 53 -7.76 3.53 0.97
C ALA A 53 -6.57 4.50 0.86
N LEU A 54 -5.73 4.32 -0.16
CA LEU A 54 -4.63 5.23 -0.47
C LEU A 54 -5.11 6.66 -0.78
N GLY A 55 -6.25 6.79 -1.46
CA GLY A 55 -6.85 8.09 -1.79
C GLY A 55 -7.50 8.79 -0.60
N ARG A 56 -7.94 8.03 0.42
CA ARG A 56 -8.49 8.58 1.67
C ARG A 56 -7.42 8.98 2.69
N SER A 57 -6.30 8.27 2.71
CA SER A 57 -5.24 8.52 3.70
C SER A 57 -4.61 9.90 3.53
N SER A 58 -4.49 10.62 4.64
CA SER A 58 -3.86 11.94 4.70
C SER A 58 -2.35 11.85 4.93
N ASN A 59 -1.89 10.76 5.53
CA ASN A 59 -0.49 10.55 5.88
C ASN A 59 0.29 9.77 4.81
N ILE A 60 -0.37 9.08 3.88
CA ILE A 60 0.31 8.40 2.78
C ILE A 60 0.79 9.36 1.70
N VAL A 61 2.03 9.17 1.29
CA VAL A 61 2.57 9.86 0.12
C VAL A 61 2.10 9.14 -1.12
N THR A 62 1.49 9.87 -2.05
CA THR A 62 1.13 9.41 -3.41
C THR A 62 2.38 9.25 -4.28
N HIS A 63 3.36 8.44 -3.84
CA HIS A 63 4.57 8.16 -4.58
C HIS A 63 4.58 6.68 -5.00
N LEU A 64 4.09 6.43 -6.21
CA LEU A 64 4.05 5.10 -6.79
C LEU A 64 5.39 4.81 -7.47
N HIS A 65 6.25 4.03 -6.80
CA HIS A 65 7.48 3.56 -7.41
C HIS A 65 7.14 2.40 -8.35
N LEU A 66 7.07 2.66 -9.66
CA LEU A 66 6.77 1.65 -10.68
C LEU A 66 8.06 1.20 -11.38
N PRO A 67 8.65 0.05 -11.02
CA PRO A 67 9.68 -0.56 -11.84
C PRO A 67 9.03 -1.20 -13.07
N ILE A 68 8.80 -0.41 -14.12
CA ILE A 68 8.32 -0.94 -15.41
C ILE A 68 9.49 -1.70 -16.05
N GLN A 69 9.47 -3.04 -16.01
CA GLN A 69 10.58 -3.88 -16.51
C GLN A 69 10.50 -4.26 -17.99
N SER A 70 9.44 -3.90 -18.73
CA SER A 70 9.47 -3.78 -20.20
C SER A 70 8.16 -3.19 -20.72
N GLY A 71 8.22 -2.32 -21.72
CA GLY A 71 7.07 -1.97 -22.56
C GLY A 71 7.15 -2.79 -23.86
N SER A 72 6.28 -3.79 -23.99
CA SER A 72 6.02 -4.49 -25.25
C SER A 72 4.55 -4.38 -25.59
#